data_AF-A0A8H3U413-F1
#
_entry.id   AF-A0A8H3U413-F1
#
_cell.length_a   1.000
_cell.length_b   1.000
_cell.length_c   1.000
_cell.angle_alpha   90.00
_cell.angle_beta   90.00
_cell.angle_gamma   90.00
#
_symmetry.space_group_name_H-M   'P 1'
#
loop_
_entity.id
_entity.type
_entity.pdbx_description
1 polymer ?
#
loop_
_entity_poly.entity_id
_entity_poly.type
_entity_poly.pdbx_seq_one_letter_code
_entity_poly.pdbx_strand_id
1 'polypeptide(L)'
;MVTTSPIRRASAQKLGAEEGDDSSRQSIWQRRVQRLKSHFSTFSAIYLCGFFLFCIDTPMFMIESSKLRALEAGVCREYYRHVGNAIILPDGSIPENLCKAHEIQQSLAKLRGVQGFLEEIPGLFLAIPYGILADARGGKVTIILAMFGVALSESWVLIVLLFPNVFPVRATWFSPLFRILGGGIPVIVGSCWAMFAGFSPPNLRTRIFFYIGIVQMATQLVGPMVGLLLMETVGPYITYFLGIWLQVLGLPILLLLPSTIAKNEQVLENNLDAPIAISPEWNLTNIREQFNGLLVHFKDSVFPLLRPTIIIGLLAMFVNCLVQPILQILMQYMSVRFHWPISQTSYIISIRAIVQIAILVAVLPYLHHIFTKRVAIPATADLYVARTSITFLITGALAMGLAAHAPSFMIGPFFHQAVTLYSSLR
;
A
#
# COMPACT_ATOMS: atom_id res chain seq x y z
N MET A 1 -46.54 -70.35 -18.94
CA MET A 1 -45.09 -70.09 -18.71
C MET A 1 -44.69 -69.07 -19.76
N VAL A 2 -44.41 -67.81 -19.47
CA VAL A 2 -43.28 -67.32 -18.65
C VAL A 2 -43.73 -66.09 -17.87
N THR A 3 -43.69 -66.19 -16.55
CA THR A 3 -43.87 -65.10 -15.59
C THR A 3 -42.61 -64.24 -15.59
N THR A 4 -42.67 -63.03 -16.15
CA THR A 4 -41.59 -62.04 -15.98
C THR A 4 -41.70 -61.46 -14.57
N SER A 5 -40.67 -61.68 -13.76
CA SER A 5 -40.67 -61.38 -12.33
C SER A 5 -40.74 -59.86 -12.06
N PRO A 6 -41.44 -59.42 -11.00
CA PRO A 6 -41.55 -58.00 -10.61
C PRO A 6 -40.20 -57.38 -10.19
N ILE A 7 -39.18 -58.21 -9.95
CA ILE A 7 -37.85 -57.79 -9.50
C ILE A 7 -37.05 -57.10 -10.62
N ARG A 8 -37.23 -57.48 -11.90
CA ARG A 8 -36.51 -56.85 -13.03
C ARG A 8 -37.00 -55.46 -13.40
N ARG A 9 -38.28 -55.12 -13.14
CA ARG A 9 -38.79 -53.76 -13.39
C ARG A 9 -38.31 -52.76 -12.32
N ALA A 10 -38.24 -53.18 -11.07
CA ALA A 10 -37.75 -52.34 -9.98
C ALA A 10 -36.26 -51.99 -10.13
N SER A 11 -35.42 -52.92 -10.60
CA SER A 11 -33.99 -52.64 -10.83
C SER A 11 -33.75 -51.73 -12.05
N ALA A 12 -34.48 -51.91 -13.16
CA ALA A 12 -34.37 -51.02 -14.32
C ALA A 12 -34.83 -49.58 -14.02
N GLN A 13 -35.86 -49.42 -13.19
CA GLN A 13 -36.36 -48.11 -12.77
C GLN A 13 -35.44 -47.42 -11.76
N LYS A 14 -34.70 -48.19 -10.94
CA LYS A 14 -33.65 -47.67 -10.03
C LYS A 14 -32.39 -47.24 -10.79
N LEU A 15 -31.95 -48.03 -11.78
CA LEU A 15 -30.83 -47.68 -12.67
C LEU A 15 -31.14 -46.43 -13.51
N GLY A 16 -32.36 -46.32 -14.08
CA GLY A 16 -32.78 -45.12 -14.82
C GLY A 16 -32.97 -43.87 -13.93
N ALA A 17 -33.28 -44.05 -12.65
CA ALA A 17 -33.35 -42.94 -11.69
C ALA A 17 -31.96 -42.49 -11.21
N GLU A 18 -31.00 -43.41 -11.07
CA GLU A 18 -29.59 -43.08 -10.79
C GLU A 18 -28.90 -42.41 -11.99
N GLU A 19 -29.12 -42.87 -13.23
CA GLU A 19 -28.62 -42.20 -14.45
C GLU A 19 -29.27 -40.81 -14.67
N GLY A 20 -30.53 -40.64 -14.29
CA GLY A 20 -31.24 -39.36 -14.31
C GLY A 20 -30.72 -38.35 -13.29
N ASP A 21 -30.42 -38.78 -12.05
CA ASP A 21 -29.83 -37.91 -11.02
C ASP A 21 -28.38 -37.54 -11.37
N ASP A 22 -27.58 -38.49 -11.89
CA ASP A 22 -26.17 -38.24 -12.21
C ASP A 22 -25.98 -37.31 -13.42
N SER A 23 -26.83 -37.45 -14.46
CA SER A 23 -26.87 -36.51 -15.60
C SER A 23 -27.36 -35.11 -15.18
N SER A 24 -28.34 -35.02 -14.27
CA SER A 24 -28.80 -33.74 -13.73
C SER A 24 -27.73 -33.05 -12.88
N ARG A 25 -26.99 -33.80 -12.05
CA ARG A 25 -25.85 -33.32 -11.26
C ARG A 25 -24.69 -32.89 -12.12
N GLN A 26 -24.35 -33.65 -13.18
CA GLN A 26 -23.35 -33.24 -14.17
C GLN A 26 -23.74 -31.94 -14.86
N SER A 27 -25.01 -31.75 -15.23
CA SER A 27 -25.48 -30.51 -15.86
C SER A 27 -25.41 -29.30 -14.92
N ILE A 28 -25.70 -29.49 -13.62
CA ILE A 28 -25.58 -28.44 -12.59
C ILE A 28 -24.11 -28.12 -12.31
N TRP A 29 -23.24 -29.13 -12.24
CA TRP A 29 -21.80 -28.96 -12.09
C TRP A 29 -21.20 -28.22 -13.27
N GLN A 30 -21.56 -28.59 -14.51
CA GLN A 30 -21.10 -27.90 -15.71
C GLN A 30 -21.58 -26.44 -15.74
N ARG A 31 -22.85 -26.15 -15.38
CA ARG A 31 -23.34 -24.77 -15.26
C ARG A 31 -22.62 -23.97 -14.17
N ARG A 32 -22.31 -24.60 -13.02
CA ARG A 32 -21.52 -23.96 -11.95
C ARG A 32 -20.08 -23.68 -12.39
N VAL A 33 -19.42 -24.65 -13.04
CA VAL A 33 -18.07 -24.50 -13.58
C VAL A 33 -18.03 -23.43 -14.67
N GLN A 34 -19.02 -23.37 -15.55
CA GLN A 34 -19.08 -22.37 -16.61
C GLN A 34 -19.40 -20.96 -16.07
N ARG A 35 -20.26 -20.86 -15.04
CA ARG A 35 -20.52 -19.61 -14.33
C ARG A 35 -19.30 -19.14 -13.53
N LEU A 36 -18.56 -20.06 -12.89
CA LEU A 36 -17.28 -19.77 -12.23
C LEU A 36 -16.21 -19.35 -13.24
N LYS A 37 -16.09 -20.05 -14.38
CA LYS A 37 -15.14 -19.71 -15.46
C LYS A 37 -15.44 -18.34 -16.07
N SER A 38 -16.72 -18.03 -16.30
CA SER A 38 -17.16 -16.70 -16.74
C SER A 38 -16.89 -15.62 -15.68
N HIS A 39 -17.18 -15.89 -14.40
CA HIS A 39 -16.88 -14.97 -13.30
C HIS A 39 -15.37 -14.71 -13.16
N PHE A 40 -14.54 -15.77 -13.11
CA PHE A 40 -13.09 -15.65 -13.05
C PHE A 40 -12.53 -14.95 -14.28
N SER A 41 -13.01 -15.24 -15.50
CA SER A 41 -12.58 -14.52 -16.71
C SER A 41 -12.92 -13.03 -16.65
N THR A 42 -14.06 -12.66 -16.06
CA THR A 42 -14.52 -11.27 -15.97
C THR A 42 -13.78 -10.49 -14.88
N PHE A 43 -13.51 -11.13 -13.73
CA PHE A 43 -12.86 -10.49 -12.56
C PHE A 43 -11.36 -10.81 -12.45
N SER A 44 -10.79 -11.56 -13.40
CA SER A 44 -9.37 -11.96 -13.42
C SER A 44 -8.44 -10.76 -13.21
N ALA A 45 -8.67 -9.66 -13.93
CA ALA A 45 -7.88 -8.44 -13.82
C ALA A 45 -7.89 -7.84 -12.40
N ILE A 46 -9.02 -7.91 -11.69
CA ILE A 46 -9.17 -7.37 -10.33
C ILE A 46 -8.45 -8.26 -9.30
N TYR A 47 -8.55 -9.58 -9.44
CA TYR A 47 -7.79 -10.51 -8.60
C TYR A 47 -6.29 -10.38 -8.82
N LEU A 48 -5.86 -10.22 -10.08
CA LEU A 48 -4.46 -9.96 -10.43
C LEU A 48 -3.98 -8.60 -9.88
N CYS A 49 -4.82 -7.56 -9.88
CA CYS A 49 -4.50 -6.27 -9.25
C CYS A 49 -4.28 -6.42 -7.74
N GLY A 50 -5.19 -7.12 -7.05
CA GLY A 50 -5.05 -7.39 -5.62
C GLY A 50 -3.79 -8.20 -5.31
N PHE A 51 -3.50 -9.23 -6.11
CA PHE A 51 -2.30 -10.04 -5.95
C PHE A 51 -1.02 -9.25 -6.21
N PHE A 52 -0.99 -8.43 -7.27
CA PHE A 52 0.11 -7.51 -7.55
C PHE A 52 0.36 -6.56 -6.37
N LEU A 53 -0.70 -5.92 -5.86
CA LEU A 53 -0.59 -5.04 -4.68
C LEU A 53 -0.06 -5.81 -3.47
N PHE A 54 -0.52 -7.03 -3.24
CA PHE A 54 -0.02 -7.88 -2.16
C PHE A 54 1.48 -8.17 -2.27
N CYS A 55 1.94 -8.56 -3.47
CA CYS A 55 3.34 -8.89 -3.73
C CYS A 55 4.27 -7.67 -3.67
N ILE A 56 3.76 -6.47 -3.90
CA ILE A 56 4.54 -5.23 -3.93
C ILE A 56 4.55 -4.51 -2.57
N ASP A 57 3.40 -4.39 -1.91
CA ASP A 57 3.29 -3.67 -0.64
C ASP A 57 3.89 -4.48 0.52
N THR A 58 3.74 -5.81 0.51
CA THR A 58 4.27 -6.66 1.60
C THR A 58 5.79 -6.48 1.77
N PRO A 59 6.62 -6.58 0.71
CA PRO A 59 8.04 -6.29 0.81
C PRO A 59 8.35 -4.83 1.18
N MET A 60 7.58 -3.85 0.71
CA MET A 60 7.79 -2.45 1.10
C MET A 60 7.64 -2.26 2.63
N PHE A 61 6.60 -2.81 3.25
CA PHE A 61 6.47 -2.75 4.71
C PHE A 61 7.54 -3.56 5.45
N MET A 62 8.00 -4.67 4.85
CA MET A 62 9.11 -5.46 5.40
C MET A 62 10.43 -4.68 5.40
N ILE A 63 10.73 -3.97 4.30
CA ILE A 63 11.91 -3.14 4.12
C ILE A 63 11.97 -2.03 5.17
N GLU A 64 10.86 -1.34 5.44
CA GLU A 64 10.83 -0.20 6.38
C GLU A 64 11.40 -0.54 7.78
N SER A 65 11.02 -1.70 8.33
CA SER A 65 11.47 -2.13 9.66
C SER A 65 12.95 -2.54 9.68
N SER A 66 13.38 -3.31 8.67
CA SER A 66 14.76 -3.80 8.55
C SER A 66 15.74 -2.68 8.20
N LYS A 67 15.33 -1.73 7.34
CA LYS A 67 16.05 -0.48 7.03
C LYS A 67 16.27 0.34 8.30
N LEU A 68 15.25 0.54 9.12
CA LEU A 68 15.38 1.27 10.39
C LEU A 68 16.42 0.62 11.32
N ARG A 69 16.35 -0.70 11.51
CA ARG A 69 17.30 -1.42 12.36
C ARG A 69 18.73 -1.38 11.80
N ALA A 70 18.89 -1.53 10.48
CA ALA A 70 20.19 -1.46 9.82
C ALA A 70 20.81 -0.05 9.92
N LEU A 71 20.01 1.01 9.75
CA LEU A 71 20.45 2.40 9.95
C LEU A 71 20.88 2.67 11.39
N GLU A 72 20.11 2.19 12.38
CA GLU A 72 20.48 2.30 13.80
C GLU A 72 21.84 1.65 14.07
N ALA A 73 22.03 0.41 13.59
CA ALA A 73 23.30 -0.30 13.74
C ALA A 73 24.47 0.45 13.08
N GLY A 74 24.25 1.05 11.92
CA GLY A 74 25.24 1.88 11.23
C GLY A 74 25.65 3.11 12.05
N VAL A 75 24.68 3.92 12.48
CA VAL A 75 24.93 5.14 13.27
C VAL A 75 25.59 4.80 14.61
N CYS A 76 25.13 3.74 15.27
CA CYS A 76 25.68 3.23 16.51
C CYS A 76 27.15 2.83 16.36
N ARG A 77 27.50 2.13 15.27
CA ARG A 77 28.89 1.77 14.96
C ARG A 77 29.77 2.99 14.69
N GLU A 78 29.28 3.98 13.96
CA GLU A 78 30.00 5.23 13.70
C GLU A 78 30.28 5.99 15.01
N TYR A 79 29.29 6.07 15.90
CA TYR A 79 29.43 6.71 17.21
C TYR A 79 30.50 6.04 18.09
N TYR A 80 30.44 4.73 18.27
CA TYR A 80 31.40 4.02 19.13
C TYR A 80 32.82 3.98 18.56
N ARG A 81 32.98 4.04 17.22
CA ARG A 81 34.30 4.24 16.59
C ARG A 81 34.92 5.58 16.96
N HIS A 82 34.13 6.65 17.03
CA HIS A 82 34.63 7.96 17.41
C HIS A 82 34.97 8.08 18.89
N VAL A 83 34.19 7.45 19.76
CA VAL A 83 34.38 7.51 21.23
C VAL A 83 35.53 6.59 21.70
N GLY A 84 35.98 5.63 20.88
CA GLY A 84 37.12 4.75 21.21
C GLY A 84 36.80 3.60 22.16
N ASN A 85 35.52 3.40 22.50
CA ASN A 85 35.06 2.27 23.31
C ASN A 85 34.79 1.07 22.40
N ALA A 86 35.77 0.18 22.27
CA ALA A 86 35.67 -1.05 21.47
C ALA A 86 34.74 -2.09 22.11
N ILE A 87 33.42 -1.82 22.13
CA ILE A 87 32.37 -2.80 22.41
C ILE A 87 31.82 -3.34 21.08
N ILE A 88 32.72 -3.61 20.14
CA ILE A 88 32.38 -4.23 18.86
C ILE A 88 32.64 -5.72 19.03
N LEU A 89 31.59 -6.53 18.93
CA LEU A 89 31.70 -7.98 19.01
C LEU A 89 32.59 -8.52 17.87
N PRO A 90 33.14 -9.74 17.98
CA PRO A 90 34.02 -10.33 16.96
C PRO A 90 33.39 -10.46 15.57
N ASP A 91 32.06 -10.55 15.51
CA ASP A 91 31.23 -10.55 14.30
C ASP A 91 31.01 -9.11 13.73
N GLY A 92 31.59 -8.11 14.37
CA GLY A 92 31.42 -6.70 14.04
C GLY A 92 30.11 -6.09 14.53
N SER A 93 29.22 -6.85 15.19
CA SER A 93 27.90 -6.37 15.61
C SER A 93 27.98 -5.62 16.95
N ILE A 94 26.98 -4.78 17.23
CA ILE A 94 26.85 -4.06 18.49
C ILE A 94 25.50 -4.46 19.11
N PRO A 95 25.49 -4.90 20.39
CA PRO A 95 24.25 -5.19 21.11
C PRO A 95 23.25 -4.02 21.02
N GLU A 96 21.99 -4.35 20.71
CA GLU A 96 20.97 -3.34 20.43
C GLU A 96 20.71 -2.38 21.60
N ASN A 97 20.80 -2.87 22.82
CA ASN A 97 20.63 -2.09 24.04
C ASN A 97 21.62 -0.90 24.14
N LEU A 98 22.85 -1.07 23.64
CA LEU A 98 23.86 0.00 23.63
C LEU A 98 23.54 1.09 22.60
N CYS A 99 22.77 0.77 21.57
CA CYS A 99 22.38 1.73 20.54
C CYS A 99 21.20 2.63 20.95
N LYS A 100 20.64 2.46 22.16
CA LYS A 100 19.51 3.27 22.67
C LYS A 100 19.93 4.57 23.35
N ALA A 101 21.22 4.88 23.40
CA ALA A 101 21.70 6.17 23.93
C ALA A 101 21.07 7.35 23.17
N HIS A 102 20.74 8.43 23.91
CA HIS A 102 20.01 9.58 23.37
C HIS A 102 20.70 10.19 22.13
N GLU A 103 22.02 10.31 22.16
CA GLU A 103 22.81 10.91 21.07
C GLU A 103 22.74 10.09 19.77
N ILE A 104 22.75 8.76 19.88
CA ILE A 104 22.62 7.84 18.74
C ILE A 104 21.22 7.96 18.14
N GLN A 105 20.19 7.95 18.98
CA GLN A 105 18.80 8.02 18.55
C GLN A 105 18.45 9.38 17.94
N GLN A 106 18.95 10.48 18.50
CA GLN A 106 18.79 11.80 17.92
C GLN A 106 19.45 11.90 16.54
N SER A 107 20.66 11.33 16.39
CA SER A 107 21.37 11.28 15.11
C SER A 107 20.62 10.42 14.08
N LEU A 108 20.10 9.27 14.50
CA LEU A 108 19.26 8.40 13.67
C LEU A 108 17.98 9.10 13.22
N ALA A 109 17.31 9.81 14.14
CA ALA A 109 16.09 10.56 13.85
C ALA A 109 16.36 11.67 12.82
N LYS A 110 17.47 12.41 12.98
CA LYS A 110 17.91 13.43 12.02
C LYS A 110 18.23 12.82 10.66
N LEU A 111 18.98 11.71 10.64
CA LEU A 111 19.33 11.02 9.41
C LEU A 111 18.08 10.59 8.65
N ARG A 112 17.14 9.91 9.32
CA ARG A 112 15.87 9.44 8.74
C ARG A 112 14.99 10.59 8.29
N GLY A 113 14.88 11.65 9.09
CA GLY A 113 14.07 12.82 8.76
C GLY A 113 14.55 13.51 7.49
N VAL A 114 15.85 13.74 7.37
CA VAL A 114 16.45 14.32 6.15
C VAL A 114 16.32 13.37 4.97
N GLN A 115 16.62 12.08 5.15
CA GLN A 115 16.51 11.09 4.08
C GLN A 115 15.07 10.97 3.56
N GLY A 116 14.08 10.84 4.44
CA GLY A 116 12.67 10.77 4.06
C GLY A 116 12.21 12.03 3.33
N PHE A 117 12.62 13.21 3.78
CA PHE A 117 12.32 14.47 3.08
C PHE A 117 12.90 14.49 1.66
N LEU A 118 14.19 14.14 1.50
CA LEU A 118 14.83 14.14 0.19
C LEU A 118 14.25 13.07 -0.75
N GLU A 119 13.84 11.92 -0.22
CA GLU A 119 13.22 10.82 -0.98
C GLU A 119 11.85 11.16 -1.56
N GLU A 120 11.12 12.12 -0.98
CA GLU A 120 9.79 12.59 -1.45
C GLU A 120 9.87 13.71 -2.49
N ILE A 121 10.96 14.49 -2.52
CA ILE A 121 11.16 15.60 -3.47
C ILE A 121 10.98 15.15 -4.93
N PRO A 122 11.62 14.05 -5.41
CA PRO A 122 11.42 13.57 -6.77
C PRO A 122 9.95 13.29 -7.07
N GLY A 123 9.22 12.66 -6.14
CA GLY A 123 7.80 12.37 -6.33
C GLY A 123 6.94 13.61 -6.45
N LEU A 124 7.22 14.65 -5.67
CA LEU A 124 6.50 15.92 -5.76
C LEU A 124 6.64 16.60 -7.13
N PHE A 125 7.87 16.69 -7.65
CA PHE A 125 8.14 17.38 -8.92
C PHE A 125 7.82 16.52 -10.15
N LEU A 126 8.02 15.21 -10.04
CA LEU A 126 7.91 14.29 -11.16
C LEU A 126 6.52 13.61 -11.25
N ALA A 127 5.63 13.79 -10.25
CA ALA A 127 4.27 13.25 -10.31
C ALA A 127 3.52 13.63 -11.59
N ILE A 128 3.59 14.91 -11.98
CA ILE A 128 2.90 15.41 -13.19
C ILE A 128 3.55 14.86 -14.47
N PRO A 129 4.87 15.01 -14.70
CA PRO A 129 5.52 14.43 -15.88
C PRO A 129 5.28 12.92 -16.06
N TYR A 130 5.38 12.13 -14.99
CA TYR A 130 5.14 10.69 -15.05
C TYR A 130 3.66 10.33 -15.14
N GLY A 131 2.75 11.21 -14.69
CA GLY A 131 1.32 11.10 -14.95
C GLY A 131 1.02 11.23 -16.44
N ILE A 132 1.57 12.25 -17.11
CA ILE A 132 1.46 12.42 -18.57
C ILE A 132 2.06 11.21 -19.31
N LEU A 133 3.21 10.70 -18.83
CA LEU A 133 3.80 9.47 -19.36
C LEU A 133 2.89 8.25 -19.19
N ALA A 134 2.20 8.14 -18.05
CA ALA A 134 1.26 7.06 -17.78
C ALA A 134 0.05 7.12 -18.71
N ASP A 135 -0.45 8.31 -19.03
CA ASP A 135 -1.59 8.47 -19.95
C ASP A 135 -1.23 8.05 -21.37
N ALA A 136 0.01 8.30 -21.79
CA ALA A 136 0.38 8.16 -23.19
C ALA A 136 1.30 6.97 -23.53
N ARG A 137 1.97 6.33 -22.55
CA ARG A 137 2.64 5.00 -22.71
C ARG A 137 2.03 3.91 -21.83
N GLY A 138 1.06 4.26 -20.99
CA GLY A 138 0.31 3.34 -20.14
C GLY A 138 0.90 3.25 -18.74
N GLY A 139 0.00 3.16 -17.75
CA GLY A 139 0.38 3.11 -16.33
C GLY A 139 1.35 2.00 -15.95
N LYS A 140 1.36 0.86 -16.68
CA LYS A 140 2.31 -0.23 -16.43
C LYS A 140 3.77 0.19 -16.63
N VAL A 141 4.07 0.91 -17.72
CA VAL A 141 5.43 1.34 -18.04
C VAL A 141 5.92 2.31 -16.97
N THR A 142 5.06 3.25 -16.57
CA THR A 142 5.32 4.18 -15.48
C THR A 142 5.60 3.45 -14.16
N ILE A 143 4.80 2.46 -13.79
CA ILE A 143 5.02 1.67 -12.56
C ILE A 143 6.35 0.90 -12.60
N ILE A 144 6.68 0.23 -13.72
CA ILE A 144 7.94 -0.52 -13.85
C ILE A 144 9.14 0.41 -13.67
N LEU A 145 9.11 1.57 -14.33
CA LEU A 145 10.17 2.56 -14.27
C LEU A 145 10.32 3.17 -12.86
N ALA A 146 9.20 3.47 -12.20
CA ALA A 146 9.16 3.94 -10.82
C ALA A 146 9.71 2.90 -9.83
N MET A 147 9.29 1.64 -9.97
CA MET A 147 9.78 0.54 -9.14
C MET A 147 11.28 0.28 -9.33
N PHE A 148 11.77 0.39 -10.56
CA PHE A 148 13.19 0.28 -10.84
C PHE A 148 14.01 1.37 -10.12
N GLY A 149 13.55 2.63 -10.17
CA GLY A 149 14.18 3.73 -9.43
C GLY A 149 14.16 3.53 -7.90
N VAL A 150 13.05 3.01 -7.36
CA VAL A 150 12.95 2.66 -5.93
C VAL A 150 13.90 1.52 -5.56
N ALA A 151 13.95 0.44 -6.35
CA ALA A 151 14.84 -0.69 -6.10
C ALA A 151 16.32 -0.27 -6.11
N LEU A 152 16.74 0.59 -7.05
CA LEU A 152 18.09 1.15 -7.08
C LEU A 152 18.37 2.06 -5.85
N SER A 153 17.41 2.89 -5.47
CA SER A 153 17.48 3.74 -4.27
C SER A 153 17.69 2.91 -3.00
N GLU A 154 16.91 1.85 -2.80
CA GLU A 154 17.05 0.97 -1.64
C GLU A 154 18.33 0.14 -1.70
N SER A 155 18.75 -0.30 -2.89
CA SER A 155 20.02 -1.00 -3.09
C SER A 155 21.23 -0.12 -2.73
N TRP A 156 21.20 1.17 -3.07
CA TRP A 156 22.23 2.12 -2.67
C TRP A 156 22.33 2.24 -1.14
N VAL A 157 21.20 2.39 -0.45
CA VAL A 157 21.18 2.44 1.02
C VAL A 157 21.76 1.17 1.60
N LEU A 158 21.37 0.00 1.10
CA LEU A 158 21.90 -1.28 1.57
C LEU A 158 23.42 -1.40 1.33
N ILE A 159 23.93 -0.99 0.17
CA ILE A 159 25.37 -1.00 -0.14
C ILE A 159 26.15 -0.12 0.85
N VAL A 160 25.69 1.10 1.12
CA VAL A 160 26.30 2.00 2.11
C VAL A 160 26.37 1.33 3.49
N LEU A 161 25.31 0.63 3.89
CA LEU A 161 25.22 -0.04 5.18
C LEU A 161 26.07 -1.33 5.27
N LEU A 162 26.25 -2.04 4.15
CA LEU A 162 27.10 -3.25 4.08
C LEU A 162 28.59 -2.93 4.10
N PHE A 163 29.01 -1.75 3.62
CA PHE A 163 30.42 -1.33 3.54
C PHE A 163 30.73 -0.14 4.47
N PRO A 164 30.61 -0.31 5.81
CA PRO A 164 30.78 0.75 6.81
C PRO A 164 32.21 1.29 6.93
N ASN A 165 33.19 0.66 6.26
CA ASN A 165 34.59 1.10 6.24
C ASN A 165 34.88 2.02 5.05
N VAL A 166 34.02 1.98 4.03
CA VAL A 166 34.19 2.74 2.77
C VAL A 166 33.30 3.97 2.77
N PHE A 167 32.03 3.81 3.19
CA PHE A 167 31.05 4.88 3.16
C PHE A 167 30.60 5.28 4.57
N PRO A 168 30.51 6.59 4.88
CA PRO A 168 29.85 7.06 6.09
C PRO A 168 28.34 6.84 5.97
N VAL A 169 27.63 6.69 7.09
CA VAL A 169 26.18 6.42 7.07
C VAL A 169 25.40 7.56 6.39
N ARG A 170 25.92 8.79 6.45
CA ARG A 170 25.34 9.97 5.77
C ARG A 170 25.30 9.86 4.24
N ALA A 171 26.08 8.95 3.63
CA ALA A 171 26.04 8.71 2.19
C ALA A 171 24.68 8.15 1.71
N THR A 172 23.82 7.70 2.63
CA THR A 172 22.44 7.30 2.29
C THR A 172 21.60 8.46 1.75
N TRP A 173 21.98 9.73 2.01
CA TRP A 173 21.29 10.91 1.47
C TRP A 173 21.34 11.02 -0.06
N PHE A 174 22.19 10.24 -0.74
CA PHE A 174 22.22 10.18 -2.19
C PHE A 174 21.20 9.18 -2.79
N SER A 175 20.49 8.39 -1.97
CA SER A 175 19.43 7.47 -2.44
C SER A 175 18.37 8.12 -3.36
N PRO A 176 17.92 9.38 -3.14
CA PRO A 176 16.85 9.98 -3.94
C PRO A 176 17.24 10.22 -5.40
N LEU A 177 18.54 10.31 -5.72
CA LEU A 177 19.01 10.49 -7.09
C LEU A 177 18.51 9.37 -8.00
N PHE A 178 18.43 8.14 -7.48
CA PHE A 178 17.91 7.00 -8.22
C PHE A 178 16.39 7.05 -8.39
N ARG A 179 15.65 7.69 -7.47
CA ARG A 179 14.20 7.85 -7.58
C ARG A 179 13.79 8.82 -8.67
N ILE A 180 14.68 9.70 -9.14
CA ILE A 180 14.41 10.60 -10.29
C ILE A 180 14.07 9.81 -11.55
N LEU A 181 14.64 8.60 -11.71
CA LEU A 181 14.41 7.74 -12.87
C LEU A 181 12.95 7.30 -13.03
N GLY A 182 12.11 7.43 -12.01
CA GLY A 182 10.70 7.03 -12.09
C GLY A 182 9.75 7.76 -11.13
N GLY A 183 10.19 8.84 -10.49
CA GLY A 183 9.39 9.65 -9.57
C GLY A 183 9.04 9.00 -8.22
N GLY A 184 9.55 7.82 -7.91
CA GLY A 184 9.45 7.20 -6.59
C GLY A 184 8.04 6.69 -6.21
N ILE A 185 7.82 6.53 -4.90
CA ILE A 185 6.60 5.93 -4.33
C ILE A 185 5.31 6.69 -4.70
N PRO A 186 5.25 8.04 -4.71
CA PRO A 186 4.02 8.75 -5.08
C PRO A 186 3.54 8.42 -6.50
N VAL A 187 4.47 8.30 -7.46
CA VAL A 187 4.15 7.93 -8.85
C VAL A 187 3.64 6.50 -8.94
N ILE A 188 4.22 5.56 -8.18
CA ILE A 188 3.74 4.17 -8.09
C ILE A 188 2.29 4.17 -7.60
N VAL A 189 2.04 4.80 -6.45
CA VAL A 189 0.72 4.81 -5.80
C VAL A 189 -0.32 5.44 -6.74
N GLY A 190 -0.03 6.62 -7.30
CA GLY A 190 -0.94 7.30 -8.22
C GLY A 190 -1.26 6.46 -9.47
N SER A 191 -0.23 5.86 -10.08
CA SER A 191 -0.41 5.02 -11.27
C SER A 191 -1.18 3.73 -10.97
N CYS A 192 -0.95 3.11 -9.81
CA CYS A 192 -1.70 1.94 -9.36
C CYS A 192 -3.18 2.27 -9.15
N TRP A 193 -3.50 3.37 -8.46
CA TRP A 193 -4.90 3.78 -8.25
C TRP A 193 -5.60 4.13 -9.56
N ALA A 194 -4.93 4.84 -10.48
CA ALA A 194 -5.46 5.12 -11.81
C ALA A 194 -5.73 3.82 -12.60
N MET A 195 -4.82 2.86 -12.52
CA MET A 195 -4.96 1.56 -13.14
C MET A 195 -6.15 0.76 -12.55
N PHE A 196 -6.30 0.75 -11.22
CA PHE A 196 -7.43 0.10 -10.55
C PHE A 196 -8.78 0.75 -10.92
N ALA A 197 -8.80 2.08 -11.06
CA ALA A 197 -9.97 2.80 -11.55
C ALA A 197 -10.36 2.38 -12.97
N GLY A 198 -9.37 2.19 -13.86
CA GLY A 198 -9.57 1.78 -15.25
C GLY A 198 -10.13 0.36 -15.41
N PHE A 199 -9.76 -0.56 -14.53
CA PHE A 199 -10.30 -1.93 -14.53
C PHE A 199 -11.65 -2.06 -13.82
N SER A 200 -12.00 -1.10 -12.97
CA SER A 200 -13.23 -1.15 -12.19
C SER A 200 -14.44 -0.67 -13.00
N PRO A 201 -15.46 -1.51 -13.25
CA PRO A 201 -16.69 -1.05 -13.87
C PRO A 201 -17.38 -0.02 -12.96
N PRO A 202 -18.03 1.03 -13.51
CA PRO A 202 -18.58 2.15 -12.72
C PRO A 202 -19.49 1.68 -11.58
N ASN A 203 -20.33 0.68 -11.87
CA ASN A 203 -21.37 0.14 -10.99
C ASN A 203 -20.79 -0.58 -9.76
N LEU A 204 -19.56 -1.10 -9.85
CA LEU A 204 -18.92 -1.89 -8.79
C LEU A 204 -17.65 -1.23 -8.25
N ARG A 205 -17.31 -0.03 -8.72
CA ARG A 205 -16.05 0.65 -8.41
C ARG A 205 -15.84 0.79 -6.91
N THR A 206 -16.82 1.34 -6.18
CA THR A 206 -16.72 1.50 -4.73
C THR A 206 -16.45 0.19 -4.00
N ARG A 207 -17.09 -0.91 -4.42
CA ARG A 207 -16.89 -2.23 -3.83
C ARG A 207 -15.51 -2.81 -4.13
N ILE A 208 -14.99 -2.60 -5.33
CA ILE A 208 -13.64 -3.05 -5.71
C ILE A 208 -12.58 -2.28 -4.94
N PHE A 209 -12.73 -0.96 -4.84
CA PHE A 209 -11.83 -0.11 -4.06
C PHE A 209 -11.83 -0.50 -2.58
N PHE A 210 -12.99 -0.86 -2.04
CA PHE A 210 -13.11 -1.43 -0.70
C PHE A 210 -12.30 -2.72 -0.53
N TYR A 211 -12.39 -3.67 -1.48
CA TYR A 211 -11.61 -4.91 -1.43
C TYR A 211 -10.10 -4.66 -1.58
N ILE A 212 -9.69 -3.75 -2.47
CA ILE A 212 -8.28 -3.35 -2.61
C ILE A 212 -7.75 -2.75 -1.30
N GLY A 213 -8.56 -1.92 -0.63
CA GLY A 213 -8.24 -1.39 0.70
C GLY A 213 -8.05 -2.48 1.75
N ILE A 214 -8.87 -3.54 1.74
CA ILE A 214 -8.67 -4.71 2.61
C ILE A 214 -7.34 -5.39 2.33
N VAL A 215 -7.00 -5.61 1.05
CA VAL A 215 -5.72 -6.23 0.67
C VAL A 215 -4.55 -5.39 1.17
N GLN A 216 -4.61 -4.07 0.99
CA GLN A 216 -3.58 -3.15 1.49
C GLN A 216 -3.46 -3.16 3.03
N MET A 217 -4.54 -3.36 3.77
CA MET A 217 -4.46 -3.55 5.23
C MET A 217 -3.86 -4.89 5.60
N ALA A 218 -4.14 -5.94 4.83
CA ALA A 218 -3.53 -7.25 5.02
C ALA A 218 -2.01 -7.20 4.79
N THR A 219 -1.50 -6.42 3.82
CA THR A 219 -0.06 -6.25 3.63
C THR A 219 0.60 -5.49 4.77
N GLN A 220 -0.09 -4.50 5.37
CA GLN A 220 0.37 -3.81 6.59
C GLN A 220 0.44 -4.74 7.81
N LEU A 221 -0.35 -5.80 7.83
CA LEU A 221 -0.29 -6.85 8.85
C LEU A 221 0.88 -7.81 8.57
N VAL A 222 0.92 -8.38 7.36
CA VAL A 222 1.84 -9.45 6.98
C VAL A 222 3.27 -8.95 6.83
N GLY A 223 3.49 -7.80 6.20
CA GLY A 223 4.83 -7.26 5.89
C GLY A 223 5.71 -7.10 7.13
N PRO A 224 5.27 -6.36 8.17
CA PRO A 224 6.05 -6.21 9.40
C PRO A 224 6.20 -7.50 10.20
N MET A 225 5.21 -8.41 10.18
CA MET A 225 5.30 -9.73 10.83
C MET A 225 6.38 -10.60 10.17
N VAL A 226 6.37 -10.69 8.85
CA VAL A 226 7.38 -11.45 8.10
C VAL A 226 8.75 -10.80 8.29
N GLY A 227 8.83 -9.47 8.22
CA GLY A 227 10.07 -8.72 8.47
C GLY A 227 10.65 -9.00 9.84
N LEU A 228 9.82 -9.04 10.89
CA LEU A 228 10.24 -9.40 12.22
C LEU A 228 10.85 -10.80 12.30
N LEU A 229 10.12 -11.81 11.82
CA LEU A 229 10.58 -13.21 11.86
C LEU A 229 11.89 -13.40 11.11
N LEU A 230 12.05 -12.73 9.97
CA LEU A 230 13.29 -12.78 9.20
C LEU A 230 14.42 -12.02 9.90
N MET A 231 14.15 -10.85 10.49
CA MET A 231 15.16 -10.10 11.23
C MET A 231 15.71 -10.88 12.43
N GLU A 232 14.87 -11.65 13.13
CA GLU A 232 15.30 -12.48 14.26
C GLU A 232 16.07 -13.74 13.83
N THR A 233 15.79 -14.29 12.65
CA THR A 233 16.40 -15.55 12.18
C THR A 233 17.68 -15.33 11.37
N VAL A 234 17.66 -14.40 10.42
CA VAL A 234 18.78 -14.17 9.47
C VAL A 234 19.43 -12.78 9.61
N GLY A 235 18.89 -11.92 10.47
CA GLY A 235 19.42 -10.58 10.73
C GLY A 235 18.88 -9.48 9.80
N PRO A 236 19.13 -8.20 10.13
CA PRO A 236 18.48 -7.05 9.48
C PRO A 236 18.94 -6.82 8.03
N TYR A 237 20.24 -7.00 7.73
CA TYR A 237 20.78 -6.74 6.40
C TYR A 237 20.28 -7.75 5.35
N ILE A 238 20.23 -9.04 5.72
CA ILE A 238 19.72 -10.10 4.83
C ILE A 238 18.21 -9.93 4.63
N THR A 239 17.47 -9.59 5.69
CA THR A 239 16.03 -9.30 5.60
C THR A 239 15.75 -8.14 4.66
N TYR A 240 16.54 -7.07 4.75
CA TYR A 240 16.41 -5.91 3.87
C TYR A 240 16.70 -6.29 2.41
N PHE A 241 17.81 -7.00 2.15
CA PHE A 241 18.14 -7.51 0.82
C PHE A 241 17.01 -8.36 0.23
N LEU A 242 16.48 -9.32 1.00
CA LEU A 242 15.38 -10.17 0.54
C LEU A 242 14.13 -9.36 0.21
N GLY A 243 13.84 -8.29 0.95
CA GLY A 243 12.73 -7.39 0.64
C GLY A 243 12.86 -6.72 -0.72
N ILE A 244 14.06 -6.21 -1.05
CA ILE A 244 14.32 -5.61 -2.36
C ILE A 244 14.10 -6.65 -3.46
N TRP A 245 14.60 -7.88 -3.28
CA TRP A 245 14.39 -8.96 -4.24
C TRP A 245 12.92 -9.35 -4.42
N LEU A 246 12.18 -9.54 -3.33
CA LEU A 246 10.76 -9.87 -3.37
C LEU A 246 9.95 -8.78 -4.07
N GLN A 247 10.32 -7.50 -3.87
CA GLN A 247 9.69 -6.37 -4.57
C GLN A 247 9.91 -6.46 -6.09
N VAL A 248 11.14 -6.74 -6.54
CA VAL A 248 11.46 -6.89 -7.97
C VAL A 248 10.75 -8.12 -8.56
N LEU A 249 10.69 -9.23 -7.83
CA LEU A 249 9.99 -10.45 -8.23
C LEU A 249 8.46 -10.27 -8.33
N GLY A 250 7.90 -9.21 -7.76
CA GLY A 250 6.49 -8.84 -7.93
C GLY A 250 6.17 -8.20 -9.29
N LEU A 251 7.17 -7.63 -9.99
CA LEU A 251 6.98 -6.92 -11.26
C LEU A 251 6.43 -7.77 -12.42
N PRO A 252 6.82 -9.04 -12.61
CA PRO A 252 6.27 -9.87 -13.68
C PRO A 252 4.73 -10.00 -13.62
N ILE A 253 4.13 -9.92 -12.43
CA ILE A 253 2.66 -9.97 -12.28
C ILE A 253 2.01 -8.79 -13.00
N LEU A 254 2.64 -7.61 -12.99
CA LEU A 254 2.15 -6.42 -13.70
C LEU A 254 2.06 -6.62 -15.22
N LEU A 255 2.95 -7.44 -15.79
CA LEU A 255 2.94 -7.76 -17.21
C LEU A 255 1.70 -8.58 -17.59
N LEU A 256 1.22 -9.43 -16.68
CA LEU A 256 0.03 -10.28 -16.88
C LEU A 256 -1.29 -9.50 -16.85
N LEU A 257 -1.32 -8.31 -16.27
CA LEU A 257 -2.53 -7.47 -16.29
C LEU A 257 -2.85 -7.07 -17.74
N PRO A 258 -4.10 -6.80 -18.12
CA PRO A 258 -4.39 -6.22 -19.44
C PRO A 258 -3.87 -4.77 -19.53
N SER A 259 -3.51 -4.28 -20.72
CA SER A 259 -3.19 -2.86 -20.90
C SER A 259 -4.47 -2.02 -20.85
N THR A 260 -4.47 -0.95 -20.04
CA THR A 260 -5.64 -0.04 -19.90
C THR A 260 -5.89 0.80 -21.16
N ILE A 261 -4.85 1.09 -21.95
CA ILE A 261 -4.94 1.92 -23.17
C ILE A 261 -5.85 1.26 -24.23
N ALA A 262 -5.72 -0.05 -24.43
CA ALA A 262 -6.49 -0.77 -25.45
C ALA A 262 -8.02 -0.67 -25.25
N LYS A 263 -8.47 -0.46 -24.01
CA LYS A 263 -9.90 -0.30 -23.69
C LYS A 263 -10.42 1.10 -24.03
N ASN A 264 -9.58 2.13 -23.91
CA ASN A 264 -9.96 3.50 -24.26
C ASN A 264 -9.99 3.69 -25.78
N GLU A 265 -9.06 3.08 -26.52
CA GLU A 265 -9.08 3.07 -27.99
C GLU A 265 -10.32 2.35 -28.54
N GLN A 266 -10.70 1.19 -28.00
CA GLN A 266 -11.91 0.48 -28.42
C GLN A 266 -13.21 1.25 -28.10
N VAL A 267 -13.26 2.02 -27.02
CA VAL A 267 -14.41 2.89 -26.71
C VAL A 267 -14.43 4.09 -27.66
N LEU A 268 -13.27 4.65 -28.00
CA LEU A 268 -13.18 5.77 -28.94
C LEU A 268 -13.56 5.35 -30.37
N GLU A 269 -13.13 4.15 -30.80
CA GLU A 269 -13.44 3.57 -32.11
C GLU A 269 -14.91 3.13 -32.24
N ASN A 270 -15.57 2.76 -31.13
CA ASN A 270 -17.01 2.47 -31.14
C ASN A 270 -17.90 3.74 -31.08
N ASN A 271 -17.33 4.92 -30.85
CA ASN A 271 -18.04 6.22 -30.79
C ASN A 271 -17.68 7.12 -32.00
N LEU A 272 -17.64 6.55 -33.20
CA LEU A 272 -17.24 7.19 -34.47
C LEU A 272 -18.07 8.42 -34.93
N ASP A 273 -18.98 8.97 -34.11
CA ASP A 273 -19.71 10.22 -34.41
C ASP A 273 -19.29 11.43 -33.54
N ALA A 274 -18.28 11.27 -32.67
CA ALA A 274 -17.68 12.40 -31.95
C ALA A 274 -16.50 13.00 -32.74
N PRO A 275 -16.36 14.34 -32.81
CA PRO A 275 -15.28 14.96 -33.57
C PRO A 275 -13.92 14.48 -33.06
N ILE A 276 -13.11 14.02 -34.02
CA ILE A 276 -11.82 13.36 -33.86
C ILE A 276 -10.88 14.22 -33.01
N ALA A 277 -10.73 13.87 -31.72
CA ALA A 277 -9.56 14.26 -30.95
C ALA A 277 -8.44 13.29 -31.34
N ILE A 278 -7.67 13.68 -32.35
CA ILE A 278 -6.47 12.98 -32.82
C ILE A 278 -5.57 12.73 -31.60
N SER A 279 -5.26 11.46 -31.32
CA SER A 279 -4.25 11.09 -30.33
C SER A 279 -2.90 11.70 -30.73
N PRO A 280 -2.17 12.38 -29.82
CA PRO A 280 -0.94 13.04 -30.23
C PRO A 280 0.15 11.99 -30.44
N GLU A 281 0.63 11.91 -31.68
CA GLU A 281 1.89 11.27 -32.03
C GLU A 281 3.01 11.89 -31.19
N TRP A 282 3.80 11.05 -30.52
CA TRP A 282 4.82 11.47 -29.56
C TRP A 282 6.04 12.12 -30.25
N ASN A 283 5.96 13.42 -30.51
CA ASN A 283 7.14 14.24 -30.79
C ASN A 283 7.69 14.83 -29.47
N LEU A 284 8.90 14.41 -29.09
CA LEU A 284 9.66 14.89 -27.92
C LEU A 284 9.89 16.41 -27.87
N THR A 285 9.53 17.15 -28.93
CA THR A 285 9.68 18.61 -29.03
C THR A 285 8.60 19.40 -28.27
N ASN A 286 7.47 18.79 -27.88
CA ASN A 286 6.30 19.53 -27.37
C ASN A 286 5.96 19.34 -25.88
N ILE A 287 6.88 18.82 -25.05
CA ILE A 287 6.67 18.75 -23.59
C ILE A 287 6.36 20.14 -23.03
N ARG A 288 7.01 21.20 -23.56
CA ARG A 288 6.76 22.58 -23.13
C ARG A 288 5.36 23.06 -23.50
N GLU A 289 4.84 22.69 -24.67
CA GLU A 289 3.48 23.04 -25.08
C GLU A 289 2.42 22.27 -24.28
N GLN A 290 2.68 21.01 -23.93
CA GLN A 290 1.81 20.22 -23.04
C GLN A 290 1.85 20.73 -21.60
N PHE A 291 3.02 21.13 -21.09
CA PHE A 291 3.14 21.73 -19.76
C PHE A 291 2.47 23.10 -19.71
N ASN A 292 2.61 23.90 -20.78
CA ASN A 292 1.89 25.17 -20.92
C ASN A 292 0.38 24.95 -21.03
N GLY A 293 -0.07 23.97 -21.81
CA GLY A 293 -1.49 23.60 -21.92
C GLY A 293 -2.05 23.11 -20.58
N LEU A 294 -1.28 22.33 -19.82
CA LEU A 294 -1.63 21.90 -18.47
C LEU A 294 -1.67 23.08 -17.49
N LEU A 295 -0.70 24.00 -17.55
CA LEU A 295 -0.68 25.22 -16.74
C LEU A 295 -1.88 26.14 -17.05
N VAL A 296 -2.22 26.29 -18.33
CA VAL A 296 -3.43 27.00 -18.77
C VAL A 296 -4.67 26.30 -18.25
N HIS A 297 -4.76 24.96 -18.33
CA HIS A 297 -5.87 24.19 -17.79
C HIS A 297 -5.97 24.27 -16.25
N PHE A 298 -4.84 24.30 -15.54
CA PHE A 298 -4.78 24.53 -14.10
C PHE A 298 -5.26 25.94 -13.74
N LYS A 299 -4.84 26.96 -14.50
CA LYS A 299 -5.22 28.35 -14.28
C LYS A 299 -6.70 28.61 -14.60
N ASP A 300 -7.20 28.04 -15.69
CA ASP A 300 -8.51 28.36 -16.25
C ASP A 300 -9.61 27.40 -15.80
N SER A 301 -9.27 26.17 -15.37
CA SER A 301 -10.26 25.19 -14.89
C SER A 301 -10.08 24.80 -13.44
N VAL A 302 -8.86 24.60 -12.93
CA VAL A 302 -8.66 24.14 -11.54
C VAL A 302 -8.71 25.30 -10.54
N PHE A 303 -8.08 26.44 -10.85
CA PHE A 303 -8.03 27.61 -9.97
C PHE A 303 -9.41 28.21 -9.66
N PRO A 304 -10.35 28.32 -10.62
CA PRO A 304 -11.72 28.77 -10.35
C PRO A 304 -12.55 27.74 -9.54
N LEU A 305 -12.13 26.48 -9.57
CA LEU A 305 -12.72 25.38 -8.79
C LEU A 305 -12.19 25.34 -7.35
N LEU A 306 -11.14 26.10 -6.98
CA LEU A 306 -10.68 26.24 -5.58
C LEU A 306 -11.69 27.04 -4.74
N ARG A 307 -12.82 26.41 -4.43
CA ARG A 307 -13.78 26.92 -3.44
C ARG A 307 -13.21 26.71 -2.03
N PRO A 308 -13.59 27.54 -1.04
CA PRO A 308 -13.16 27.38 0.36
C PRO A 308 -13.36 25.96 0.90
N THR A 309 -14.44 25.29 0.49
CA THR A 309 -14.75 23.91 0.87
C THR A 309 -13.70 22.90 0.37
N ILE A 310 -13.18 23.08 -0.85
CA ILE A 310 -12.14 22.23 -1.42
C ILE A 310 -10.80 22.51 -0.74
N ILE A 311 -10.50 23.78 -0.43
CA ILE A 311 -9.30 24.15 0.34
C ILE A 311 -9.31 23.50 1.72
N ILE A 312 -10.44 23.54 2.43
CA ILE A 312 -10.61 22.87 3.73
C ILE A 312 -10.44 21.35 3.58
N GLY A 313 -11.00 20.76 2.52
CA GLY A 313 -10.82 19.33 2.22
C GLY A 313 -9.36 18.94 1.94
N LEU A 314 -8.66 19.74 1.13
CA LEU A 314 -7.24 19.55 0.83
C LEU A 314 -6.38 19.70 2.10
N LEU A 315 -6.67 20.68 2.95
CA LEU A 315 -6.00 20.85 4.23
C LEU A 315 -6.24 19.64 5.14
N ALA A 316 -7.47 19.12 5.20
CA ALA A 316 -7.79 17.93 5.98
C ALA A 316 -7.05 16.69 5.44
N MET A 317 -6.96 16.52 4.12
CA MET A 317 -6.16 15.45 3.51
C MET A 317 -4.68 15.61 3.82
N PHE A 318 -4.14 16.83 3.75
CA PHE A 318 -2.76 17.12 4.09
C PHE A 318 -2.43 16.74 5.55
N VAL A 319 -3.29 17.10 6.50
CA VAL A 319 -3.15 16.70 7.91
C VAL A 319 -3.20 15.17 8.05
N ASN A 320 -4.09 14.49 7.30
CA ASN A 320 -4.15 13.03 7.31
C ASN A 320 -2.87 12.38 6.74
N CYS A 321 -2.23 13.00 5.75
CA CYS A 321 -0.94 12.53 5.23
C CYS A 321 0.17 12.54 6.29
N LEU A 322 0.10 13.42 7.30
CA LEU A 322 1.10 13.48 8.39
C LEU A 322 1.05 12.27 9.33
N VAL A 323 -0.05 11.50 9.31
CA VAL A 323 -0.22 10.32 10.17
C VAL A 323 0.87 9.29 9.92
N GLN A 324 1.24 9.02 8.65
CA GLN A 324 2.24 7.99 8.34
C GLN A 324 3.65 8.34 8.85
N PRO A 325 4.20 9.53 8.56
CA PRO A 325 5.48 9.96 9.14
C PRO A 325 5.50 9.93 10.66
N ILE A 326 4.40 10.30 11.32
CA ILE A 326 4.29 10.24 12.79
C ILE A 326 4.46 8.80 13.29
N LEU A 327 3.90 7.79 12.62
CA LEU A 327 4.05 6.39 13.00
C LEU A 327 5.47 5.88 12.86
N GLN A 328 6.21 6.37 11.86
CA GLN A 328 7.61 6.03 11.71
C GLN A 328 8.47 6.55 12.88
N ILE A 329 8.17 7.75 13.37
CA ILE A 329 8.80 8.33 14.57
C ILE A 329 8.35 7.57 15.82
N LEU A 330 7.09 7.14 15.86
CA LEU A 330 6.52 6.39 16.96
C LEU A 330 7.30 5.10 17.24
N MET A 331 7.75 4.40 16.19
CA MET A 331 8.58 3.21 16.35
C MET A 331 9.88 3.53 17.14
N GLN A 332 10.52 4.64 16.79
CA GLN A 332 11.74 5.07 17.46
C GLN A 332 11.47 5.49 18.91
N TYR A 333 10.39 6.25 19.14
CA TYR A 333 9.95 6.65 20.46
C TYR A 333 9.72 5.44 21.38
N MET A 334 9.03 4.41 20.89
CA MET A 334 8.75 3.19 21.65
C MET A 334 10.01 2.44 22.04
N SER A 335 10.96 2.32 21.10
CA SER A 335 12.22 1.63 21.35
C SER A 335 13.06 2.31 22.43
N VAL A 336 13.08 3.66 22.47
CA VAL A 336 13.81 4.42 23.48
C VAL A 336 13.06 4.47 24.82
N ARG A 337 11.74 4.69 24.79
CA ARG A 337 10.93 4.88 26.00
C ARG A 337 10.74 3.57 26.77
N PHE A 338 10.43 2.48 26.06
CA PHE A 338 10.11 1.19 26.67
C PHE A 338 11.24 0.16 26.58
N HIS A 339 12.40 0.55 26.03
CA HIS A 339 13.57 -0.32 25.84
C HIS A 339 13.26 -1.58 25.01
N TRP A 340 12.24 -1.50 24.16
CA TRP A 340 11.88 -2.59 23.26
C TRP A 340 12.84 -2.62 22.07
N PRO A 341 13.26 -3.81 21.61
CA PRO A 341 14.01 -3.88 20.37
C PRO A 341 13.16 -3.38 19.20
N ILE A 342 13.81 -2.75 18.22
CA ILE A 342 13.16 -2.18 17.03
C ILE A 342 12.41 -3.27 16.27
N SER A 343 12.95 -4.49 16.25
CA SER A 343 12.28 -5.66 15.68
C SER A 343 10.89 -5.83 16.29
N GLN A 344 10.77 -5.92 17.62
CA GLN A 344 9.49 -6.08 18.33
C GLN A 344 8.57 -4.87 18.17
N THR A 345 9.11 -3.69 17.87
CA THR A 345 8.28 -2.51 17.62
C THR A 345 7.45 -2.65 16.33
N SER A 346 7.87 -3.53 15.41
CA SER A 346 7.09 -3.92 14.23
C SER A 346 5.75 -4.59 14.59
N TYR A 347 5.65 -5.23 15.78
CA TYR A 347 4.37 -5.79 16.26
C TYR A 347 3.28 -4.72 16.37
N ILE A 348 3.64 -3.47 16.68
CA ILE A 348 2.67 -2.39 16.86
C ILE A 348 1.99 -2.06 15.53
N ILE A 349 2.74 -2.07 14.42
CA ILE A 349 2.19 -1.81 13.09
C ILE A 349 1.21 -2.93 12.70
N SER A 350 1.55 -4.18 13.01
CA SER A 350 0.67 -5.32 12.75
C SER A 350 -0.57 -5.35 13.65
N ILE A 351 -0.44 -5.06 14.94
CA ILE A 351 -1.60 -4.94 15.86
C ILE A 351 -2.53 -3.83 15.37
N ARG A 352 -1.96 -2.68 14.99
CA ARG A 352 -2.69 -1.57 14.37
C ARG A 352 -3.47 -2.04 13.13
N ALA A 353 -2.85 -2.83 12.26
CA ALA A 353 -3.50 -3.36 11.06
C ALA A 353 -4.65 -4.33 11.41
N ILE A 354 -4.49 -5.21 12.41
CA ILE A 354 -5.56 -6.10 12.90
C ILE A 354 -6.75 -5.29 13.40
N VAL A 355 -6.48 -4.27 14.22
CA VAL A 355 -7.51 -3.38 14.77
C VAL A 355 -8.23 -2.65 13.65
N GLN A 356 -7.49 -2.12 12.69
CA GLN A 356 -8.04 -1.44 11.52
C GLN A 356 -8.94 -2.37 10.69
N ILE A 357 -8.54 -3.62 10.46
CA ILE A 357 -9.35 -4.64 9.79
C ILE A 357 -10.61 -4.97 10.60
N ALA A 358 -10.48 -5.16 11.91
CA ALA A 358 -11.60 -5.45 12.79
C ALA A 358 -12.65 -4.32 12.78
N ILE A 359 -12.20 -3.07 12.83
CA ILE A 359 -13.06 -1.90 12.69
C ILE A 359 -13.72 -1.86 11.31
N LEU A 360 -12.98 -2.12 10.23
CA LEU A 360 -13.53 -2.15 8.87
C LEU A 360 -14.67 -3.16 8.73
N VAL A 361 -14.47 -4.36 9.26
CA VAL A 361 -15.39 -5.48 9.07
C VAL A 361 -16.58 -5.41 10.03
N ALA A 362 -16.38 -4.93 11.26
CA ALA A 362 -17.44 -4.89 12.28
C ALA A 362 -18.16 -3.53 12.37
N VAL A 363 -17.40 -2.43 12.43
CA VAL A 363 -17.95 -1.09 12.73
C VAL A 363 -18.58 -0.46 11.49
N LEU A 364 -17.94 -0.59 10.32
CA LEU A 364 -18.45 0.02 9.09
C LEU A 364 -19.86 -0.48 8.69
N PRO A 365 -20.16 -1.80 8.64
CA PRO A 365 -21.52 -2.23 8.30
C PRO A 365 -22.53 -1.85 9.38
N TYR A 366 -22.13 -1.82 10.65
CA TYR A 366 -22.98 -1.40 11.75
C TYR A 366 -23.37 0.08 11.64
N LEU A 367 -22.38 0.95 11.40
CA LEU A 367 -22.61 2.37 11.17
C LEU A 367 -23.46 2.59 9.92
N HIS A 368 -23.16 1.91 8.81
CA HIS A 368 -23.96 2.01 7.59
C HIS A 368 -25.43 1.62 7.84
N HIS A 369 -25.69 0.58 8.63
CA HIS A 369 -27.04 0.17 8.99
C HIS A 369 -27.78 1.22 9.84
N ILE A 370 -27.08 1.89 10.76
CA ILE A 370 -27.65 2.96 11.59
C ILE A 370 -27.93 4.21 10.75
N PHE A 371 -26.98 4.63 9.92
CA PHE A 371 -27.11 5.85 9.13
C PHE A 371 -28.19 5.75 8.06
N THR A 372 -28.30 4.59 7.38
CA THR A 372 -29.37 4.34 6.40
C THR A 372 -30.76 4.31 7.04
N LYS A 373 -30.89 4.01 8.34
CA LYS A 373 -32.17 3.99 9.06
C LYS A 373 -32.53 5.29 9.76
N ARG A 374 -31.56 6.15 10.12
CA ARG A 374 -31.80 7.29 11.01
C ARG A 374 -31.53 8.67 10.42
N VAL A 375 -30.78 8.80 9.32
CA VAL A 375 -30.38 10.12 8.81
C VAL A 375 -30.86 10.32 7.37
N ALA A 376 -31.77 11.27 7.17
CA ALA A 376 -32.34 11.59 5.87
C ALA A 376 -31.39 12.39 4.94
N ILE A 377 -30.36 13.04 5.50
CA ILE A 377 -29.44 13.92 4.76
C ILE A 377 -27.99 13.41 4.91
N PRO A 378 -27.38 12.83 3.85
CA PRO A 378 -26.04 12.24 3.88
C PRO A 378 -24.96 13.20 4.42
N ALA A 379 -25.01 14.48 4.03
CA ALA A 379 -24.02 15.48 4.43
C ALA A 379 -23.97 15.73 5.95
N THR A 380 -25.10 15.60 6.65
CA THR A 380 -25.14 15.77 8.12
C THR A 380 -24.54 14.56 8.83
N ALA A 381 -24.82 13.35 8.34
CA ALA A 381 -24.19 12.13 8.83
C ALA A 381 -22.67 12.21 8.68
N ASP A 382 -22.18 12.63 7.51
CA ASP A 382 -20.74 12.74 7.26
C ASP A 382 -20.07 13.74 8.20
N LEU A 383 -20.71 14.89 8.47
CA LEU A 383 -20.20 15.88 9.41
C LEU A 383 -20.17 15.35 10.85
N TYR A 384 -21.20 14.64 11.29
CA TYR A 384 -21.24 14.02 12.61
C TYR A 384 -20.14 12.96 12.75
N VAL A 385 -19.97 12.10 11.75
CA VAL A 385 -18.92 11.08 11.77
C VAL A 385 -17.54 11.73 11.76
N ALA A 386 -17.31 12.74 10.92
CA ALA A 386 -16.05 13.48 10.89
C ALA A 386 -15.72 14.15 12.24
N ARG A 387 -16.71 14.74 12.92
CA ARG A 387 -16.52 15.32 14.26
C ARG A 387 -16.18 14.25 15.29
N THR A 388 -16.92 13.15 15.33
CA THR A 388 -16.60 12.03 16.24
C THR A 388 -15.20 11.50 15.96
N SER A 389 -14.87 11.35 14.68
CA SER A 389 -13.55 10.95 14.22
C SER A 389 -12.44 11.81 14.82
N ILE A 390 -12.52 13.13 14.64
CA ILE A 390 -11.50 14.05 15.15
C ILE A 390 -11.37 13.94 16.68
N THR A 391 -12.48 13.82 17.42
CA THR A 391 -12.43 13.68 18.90
C THR A 391 -11.73 12.40 19.36
N PHE A 392 -11.99 11.28 18.67
CA PHE A 392 -11.33 10.01 18.94
C PHE A 392 -9.84 10.06 18.56
N LEU A 393 -9.49 10.73 17.46
CA LEU A 393 -8.10 10.95 17.05
C LEU A 393 -7.31 11.72 18.11
N ILE A 394 -7.87 12.83 18.61
CA ILE A 394 -7.26 13.66 19.67
C ILE A 394 -7.11 12.83 20.96
N THR A 395 -8.15 12.09 21.34
CA THR A 395 -8.13 11.25 22.54
C THR A 395 -7.07 10.15 22.43
N GLY A 396 -6.97 9.48 21.27
CA GLY A 396 -5.97 8.46 21.01
C GLY A 396 -4.54 9.02 21.03
N ALA A 397 -4.33 10.19 20.43
CA ALA A 397 -3.03 10.86 20.46
C ALA A 397 -2.60 11.27 21.88
N LEU A 398 -3.52 11.83 22.67
CA LEU A 398 -3.27 12.17 24.08
C LEU A 398 -2.97 10.93 24.92
N ALA A 399 -3.71 9.84 24.71
CA ALA A 399 -3.46 8.57 25.40
C ALA A 399 -2.07 7.99 25.06
N MET A 400 -1.63 8.06 23.81
CA MET A 400 -0.28 7.63 23.41
C MET A 400 0.81 8.50 24.04
N GLY A 401 0.61 9.83 24.09
CA GLY A 401 1.60 10.76 24.65
C GLY A 401 1.75 10.67 26.18
N LEU A 402 0.66 10.41 26.89
CA LEU A 402 0.64 10.34 28.36
C LEU A 402 0.93 8.94 28.92
N ALA A 403 1.03 7.92 28.06
CA ALA A 403 1.24 6.54 28.49
C ALA A 403 2.60 6.33 29.19
N ALA A 404 2.55 5.95 30.46
CA ALA A 404 3.74 5.62 31.26
C ALA A 404 4.20 4.16 31.07
N HIS A 405 3.31 3.26 30.66
CA HIS A 405 3.57 1.83 30.51
C HIS A 405 3.17 1.31 29.13
N ALA A 406 3.87 0.29 28.62
CA ALA A 406 3.64 -0.24 27.28
C ALA A 406 2.18 -0.71 27.02
N PRO A 407 1.47 -1.36 27.97
CA PRO A 407 0.07 -1.73 27.75
C PRO A 407 -0.87 -0.52 27.61
N SER A 408 -0.62 0.55 28.39
CA SER A 408 -1.41 1.79 28.29
C SER A 408 -1.18 2.51 26.97
N PHE A 409 0.04 2.44 26.43
CA PHE A 409 0.36 2.97 25.12
C PHE A 409 -0.39 2.22 24.02
N MET A 410 -0.50 0.89 24.11
CA MET A 410 -1.19 0.08 23.10
C MET A 410 -2.66 0.43 22.94
N ILE A 411 -3.32 0.99 23.96
CA ILE A 411 -4.72 1.43 23.89
C ILE A 411 -4.88 2.61 22.92
N GLY A 412 -3.90 3.52 22.87
CA GLY A 412 -3.97 4.73 22.05
C GLY A 412 -4.15 4.48 20.54
N PRO A 413 -3.38 3.56 19.91
CA PRO A 413 -3.60 3.13 18.54
C PRO A 413 -5.01 2.60 18.23
N PHE A 414 -5.71 1.97 19.19
CA PHE A 414 -7.10 1.53 18.98
C PHE A 414 -8.04 2.73 18.77
N PHE A 415 -7.95 3.74 19.63
CA PHE A 415 -8.75 4.95 19.54
C PHE A 415 -8.39 5.79 18.31
N HIS A 416 -7.10 5.86 17.97
CA HIS A 416 -6.61 6.58 16.80
C HIS A 416 -7.09 5.95 15.47
N GLN A 417 -7.28 4.62 15.42
CA GLN A 417 -7.57 3.88 14.19
C GLN A 417 -9.05 3.57 13.95
N ALA A 418 -9.89 3.68 14.98
CA ALA A 418 -11.36 3.59 14.87
C ALA A 418 -12.00 4.54 13.85
N VAL A 419 -11.20 5.46 13.30
CA VAL A 419 -11.64 6.73 12.74
C VAL A 419 -11.11 7.00 11.33
N THR A 420 -9.81 6.76 11.11
CA THR A 420 -9.08 7.09 9.86
C THR A 420 -9.67 6.37 8.64
N LEU A 421 -10.40 5.28 8.87
CA LEU A 421 -11.05 4.46 7.86
C LEU A 421 -12.30 5.08 7.25
N TYR A 422 -13.08 5.81 8.04
CA TYR A 422 -14.32 6.42 7.53
C TYR A 422 -14.00 7.57 6.58
N SER A 423 -12.93 8.32 6.86
CA SER A 423 -12.43 9.40 6.01
C SER A 423 -11.74 8.93 4.72
N SER A 424 -11.29 7.67 4.64
CA SER A 424 -10.57 7.14 3.46
C SER A 424 -11.45 6.32 2.50
N LEU A 425 -12.68 6.00 2.91
CA LEU A 425 -13.63 5.17 2.15
C LEU A 425 -14.67 5.97 1.37
N ARG A 426 -14.61 7.30 1.47
CA ARG A 426 -15.21 8.25 0.54
C ARG A 426 -14.11 9.12 -0.04
#